data_AF-A0A6J7UB55-F1
#
_entry.id   AF-A0A6J7UB55-F1
#
_cell.length_a   1.000
_cell.length_b   1.000
_cell.length_c   1.000
_cell.angle_alpha   90.00
_cell.angle_beta   90.00
_cell.angle_gamma   90.00
#
_symmetry.space_group_name_H-M   'P 1'
#
loop_
_entity.id
_entity.type
_entity.pdbx_description
1 polymer ?
#
loop_
_entity_poly.entity_id
_entity_poly.type
_entity_poly.pdbx_seq_one_letter_code
_entity_poly.pdbx_strand_id
1 'polypeptide(L)' 'MNSQILNLAITQEDGTMAGEGLTALQTFTYFVLAPVGLFIGISLIVYLMTRPRNARGSAGRAITKIN' A
#
# COMPACT_ATOMS: atom_id res chain seq x y z
N MET A 1 27.26 -34.74 -23.35
CA MET A 1 26.51 -33.78 -22.53
C MET A 1 27.34 -33.46 -21.30
N ASN A 2 27.60 -32.19 -21.04
CA ASN A 2 28.59 -31.72 -20.08
C ASN A 2 28.09 -31.97 -18.64
N SER A 3 28.86 -32.73 -17.87
CA SER A 3 28.58 -33.16 -16.48
C SER A 3 28.32 -32.01 -15.50
N GLN A 4 28.68 -30.77 -15.85
CA GLN A 4 28.44 -29.57 -15.06
C GLN A 4 26.95 -29.16 -15.03
N ILE A 5 26.20 -29.37 -16.12
CA ILE A 5 24.76 -29.08 -16.19
C ILE A 5 23.97 -30.07 -15.32
N LEU A 6 24.45 -31.32 -15.24
CA LEU A 6 23.84 -32.37 -14.42
C LEU A 6 23.99 -32.09 -12.92
N ASN A 7 25.10 -31.46 -12.51
CA ASN A 7 25.38 -31.16 -11.09
C ASN A 7 24.52 -30.01 -10.53
N LEU A 8 24.16 -29.00 -11.35
CA LEU A 8 23.24 -27.93 -10.92
C LEU A 8 21.81 -28.42 -10.67
N ALA A 9 21.39 -29.48 -11.36
CA ALA A 9 20.04 -30.04 -11.24
C ALA A 9 19.87 -30.99 -10.05
N ILE A 10 20.97 -31.51 -9.48
CA ILE A 10 20.94 -32.57 -8.45
C ILE A 10 21.05 -32.01 -7.02
N THR A 11 21.58 -30.80 -6.82
CA THR A 11 21.63 -30.12 -5.50
C THR A 11 20.50 -29.11 -5.34
N GLN A 12 19.28 -29.48 -5.69
CA GLN A 12 18.07 -28.76 -5.32
C GLN A 12 17.59 -29.34 -3.99
N GLU A 13 17.70 -28.58 -2.90
CA GLU A 13 17.16 -28.98 -1.61
C GLU A 13 15.62 -29.00 -1.69
N ASP A 14 14.95 -29.83 -0.89
CA ASP A 14 13.49 -29.86 -0.90
C ASP A 14 12.93 -28.44 -0.58
N GLY A 15 12.08 -27.92 -1.46
CA GLY A 15 11.57 -26.54 -1.39
C GLY A 15 12.35 -25.46 -2.17
N THR A 16 13.46 -25.78 -2.85
CA THR A 16 14.18 -24.79 -3.69
C THR A 16 13.55 -24.58 -5.06
N MET A 17 12.62 -25.46 -5.46
CA MET A 17 11.83 -25.31 -6.68
C MET A 17 10.70 -24.31 -6.43
N ALA A 18 10.73 -23.17 -7.12
CA ALA A 18 9.63 -22.21 -7.08
C ALA A 18 8.34 -22.88 -7.58
N GLY A 19 7.25 -22.67 -6.83
CA GLY A 19 5.92 -23.13 -7.23
C GLY A 19 5.39 -22.40 -8.47
N GLU A 20 4.21 -22.80 -8.93
CA GLU A 20 3.54 -22.14 -10.04
C GLU A 20 3.39 -20.63 -9.78
N GLY A 21 3.79 -19.82 -10.76
CA GLY A 21 3.75 -18.37 -10.65
C GLY A 21 2.31 -17.85 -10.56
N LEU A 22 2.12 -16.77 -9.81
CA LEU A 22 0.83 -16.10 -9.75
C LEU A 22 0.48 -15.49 -11.11
N THR A 23 -0.81 -15.52 -11.45
CA THR A 23 -1.33 -14.80 -12.62
C THR A 23 -1.03 -13.30 -12.50
N ALA A 24 -0.95 -12.59 -13.63
CA ALA A 24 -0.67 -11.15 -13.64
C ALA A 24 -1.65 -10.36 -12.74
N LEU A 25 -2.93 -10.75 -12.73
CA LEU A 25 -3.94 -10.11 -11.90
C LEU A 25 -3.70 -10.36 -10.41
N GLN A 26 -3.34 -11.58 -10.01
CA GLN A 26 -3.03 -11.89 -8.61
C GLN A 26 -1.78 -11.15 -8.13
N THR A 27 -0.73 -11.13 -8.94
CA THR A 27 0.51 -10.42 -8.62
C THR A 27 0.26 -8.93 -8.46
N PHE A 28 -0.46 -8.31 -9.40
CA PHE A 28 -0.84 -6.90 -9.27
C PHE A 28 -1.70 -6.66 -8.03
N THR A 29 -2.69 -7.52 -7.79
CA THR A 29 -3.61 -7.36 -6.66
C THR A 29 -2.88 -7.44 -5.32
N TYR A 30 -2.03 -8.44 -5.13
CA TYR A 30 -1.37 -8.68 -3.84
C TYR A 30 -0.18 -7.76 -3.60
N PHE A 31 0.61 -7.44 -4.61
CA PHE A 31 1.84 -6.68 -4.42
C PHE A 31 1.71 -5.19 -4.73
N VAL A 32 0.62 -4.75 -5.38
CA VAL A 32 0.41 -3.33 -5.71
C VAL A 32 -0.92 -2.84 -5.14
N LEU A 33 -2.04 -3.45 -5.55
CA LEU A 33 -3.36 -2.94 -5.20
C LEU A 33 -3.62 -3.03 -3.69
N ALA A 34 -3.30 -4.16 -3.06
CA ALA A 34 -3.53 -4.35 -1.63
C ALA A 34 -2.67 -3.40 -0.76
N PRO A 35 -1.35 -3.26 -0.97
CA PRO A 35 -0.54 -2.29 -0.23
C PRO A 35 -0.99 -0.83 -0.44
N VAL A 36 -1.26 -0.43 -1.69
CA VAL A 36 -1.72 0.93 -2.02
C VAL A 36 -3.11 1.20 -1.46
N GLY A 37 -4.03 0.25 -1.58
CA GLY A 37 -5.38 0.35 -1.03
C GLY A 37 -5.37 0.47 0.49
N LEU A 38 -4.53 -0.31 1.18
CA LEU A 38 -4.34 -0.20 2.62
C LEU A 38 -3.81 1.18 3.00
N PHE A 39 -2.80 1.68 2.29
CA PHE A 39 -2.23 3.00 2.53
C PHE A 39 -3.26 4.12 2.33
N ILE A 40 -4.04 4.08 1.24
CA ILE A 40 -5.11 5.06 0.97
C ILE A 40 -6.18 4.98 2.05
N GLY A 41 -6.60 3.77 2.45
CA GLY A 41 -7.59 3.56 3.49
C GLY A 41 -7.16 4.17 4.82
N ILE A 42 -5.93 3.89 5.27
CA ILE A 42 -5.37 4.48 6.50
C ILE A 42 -5.25 6.00 6.36
N SER A 43 -4.74 6.50 5.24
CA SER A 43 -4.61 7.93 4.99
C SER A 43 -5.94 8.65 5.05
N LEU A 44 -7.01 8.06 4.50
CA LEU A 44 -8.36 8.61 4.57
C LEU A 44 -8.88 8.62 6.01
N ILE A 45 -8.68 7.55 6.77
CA ILE A 45 -9.07 7.48 8.18
C ILE A 45 -8.37 8.59 8.97
N VAL A 46 -7.05 8.72 8.84
CA VAL A 46 -6.26 9.75 9.50
C VAL A 46 -6.71 11.14 9.07
N TYR A 47 -6.90 11.36 7.77
CA TYR A 47 -7.39 12.64 7.25
C TYR A 47 -8.74 13.01 7.89
N LEU A 48 -9.69 12.09 7.97
CA LEU A 48 -11.00 12.36 8.57
C LEU A 48 -10.92 12.60 10.08
N MET A 49 -10.01 11.92 10.78
CA MET A 49 -9.81 12.08 12.23
C MET A 49 -9.07 13.38 12.59
N THR A 50 -8.07 13.76 11.79
CA THR A 50 -7.19 14.90 12.05
C THR A 50 -7.68 16.18 11.40
N ARG A 51 -8.57 16.10 10.39
CA ARG A 51 -9.11 17.29 9.72
C ARG A 51 -9.65 18.23 10.78
N PRO A 52 -9.07 19.45 10.92
CA PRO A 52 -9.65 20.44 11.80
C PRO A 52 -11.07 20.68 11.29
N ARG A 53 -12.06 20.45 12.17
CA ARG A 53 -13.33 21.12 11.98
C ARG A 53 -12.97 22.59 12.05
N ASN A 54 -12.84 23.22 10.88
CA ASN A 54 -12.98 24.65 10.80
C ASN A 54 -14.36 24.89 11.40
N ALA A 55 -14.37 25.22 12.69
CA ALA A 55 -15.41 25.98 13.33
C ALA A 55 -15.79 26.98 12.26
N ARG A 56 -17.06 26.97 11.84
CA ARG A 56 -17.62 28.05 11.04
C ARG A 56 -17.02 29.32 11.63
N GLY A 57 -16.05 29.92 10.92
CA GLY A 57 -15.58 31.25 11.24
C GLY A 57 -16.86 32.04 11.39
N SER A 58 -17.07 32.76 12.49
CA SER A 58 -16.48 34.09 12.62
C SER A 58 -16.39 34.83 11.26
N ALA A 59 -17.39 34.64 10.40
CA ALA A 59 -17.62 35.41 9.19
C ALA A 59 -18.59 36.56 9.48
N GLY A 60 -18.56 37.14 10.69
CA GLY A 60 -19.57 38.15 11.04
C GLY A 60 -19.43 38.94 12.32
N ARG A 61 -18.25 39.04 12.97
CA ARG A 61 -18.17 39.97 14.12
C ARG A 61 -16.79 40.52 14.44
N ALA A 62 -16.05 40.90 13.40
CA ALA A 62 -14.83 41.68 13.55
C ALA A 62 -15.03 43.20 13.34
N ILE A 63 -16.24 43.77 13.49
CA ILE A 63 -16.43 45.23 13.57
C ILE A 63 -17.70 45.54 14.37
N THR A 64 -17.63 45.72 15.69
CA THR A 64 -18.56 46.56 16.49
C THR A 64 -17.95 46.89 17.86
N LYS A 65 -16.88 47.69 17.86
CA LYS A 65 -16.69 48.71 18.90
C LYS A 65 -16.70 50.05 18.20
N ILE A 66 -17.78 50.81 18.40
CA ILE A 66 -17.84 52.23 18.08
C ILE A 66 -18.02 52.92 19.44
N ASN A 67 -17.16 53.91 19.67
CA ASN A 67 -17.19 54.85 20.80
C ASN A 67 -18.41 55.78 20.70
#